data_AF-A0A523I5M1-F1
#
_entry.id   AF-A0A523I5M1-F1
#
_cell.length_a   1.000
_cell.length_b   1.000
_cell.length_c   1.000
_cell.angle_alpha   90.00
_cell.angle_beta   90.00
_cell.angle_gamma   90.00
#
_symmetry.space_group_name_H-M   'P 1'
#
loop_
_entity.id
_entity.type
_entity.pdbx_description
1 polymer ?
#
loop_
_entity_poly.entity_id
_entity_poly.type
_entity_poly.pdbx_seq_one_letter_code
_entity_poly.pdbx_strand_id
1 'polypeptide(L)'
;MSLYKGHIAGGFFAFILYILILVVFFAFKPTYDVLIWFGLCILGSIWPDIDTSSFAQKLFYGFFIILDGIFLISGRFKEAALLGFFALLPIIGKHRGWTHSISAAFIIPSPLLVLPIIKPELHVGGLEYYTPVVIGYLSHLILDKQFKLY
;
A
#
# COMPACT_ATOMS: atom_id res chain seq x y z
N MET A 1 -4.63 20.54 1.28
CA MET A 1 -5.20 19.72 2.37
C MET A 1 -5.90 18.56 1.70
N SER A 2 -5.19 17.46 1.39
CA SER A 2 -5.89 16.25 0.98
C SER A 2 -6.67 15.78 2.20
N LEU A 3 -8.00 15.78 2.09
CA LEU A 3 -8.82 15.18 3.14
C LEU A 3 -8.59 13.69 2.99
N TYR A 4 -7.64 13.11 3.74
CA TYR A 4 -7.39 11.66 3.77
C TYR A 4 -8.70 10.84 3.88
N LYS A 5 -9.73 11.42 4.52
CA LYS A 5 -11.10 10.90 4.56
C LYS A 5 -11.72 10.66 3.18
N GLY A 6 -11.50 11.57 2.23
CA GLY A 6 -11.91 11.44 0.84
C GLY A 6 -11.18 10.30 0.13
N HIS A 7 -9.88 10.13 0.37
CA HIS A 7 -9.12 9.00 -0.18
C HIS A 7 -9.50 7.65 0.45
N ILE A 8 -9.83 7.63 1.75
CA ILE A 8 -10.42 6.45 2.41
C ILE A 8 -11.79 6.13 1.79
N ALA A 9 -12.65 7.12 1.57
CA ALA A 9 -13.95 6.92 0.93
C ALA A 9 -13.81 6.44 -0.52
N GLY A 10 -12.84 6.98 -1.27
CA GLY A 10 -12.48 6.52 -2.61
C GLY A 10 -12.02 5.06 -2.63
N GLY A 11 -11.12 4.70 -1.70
CA GLY A 11 -10.66 3.32 -1.53
C GLY A 11 -11.79 2.36 -1.14
N PHE A 12 -12.69 2.78 -0.25
CA PHE A 12 -13.88 2.02 0.13
C PHE A 12 -14.79 1.75 -1.07
N PHE A 13 -15.10 2.78 -1.86
CA PHE A 13 -15.93 2.61 -3.07
C PHE A 13 -15.24 1.72 -4.11
N ALA A 14 -13.94 1.93 -4.35
CA ALA A 14 -13.15 1.12 -5.26
C ALA A 14 -13.12 -0.35 -4.84
N PHE A 15 -13.02 -0.63 -3.53
CA PHE A 15 -13.06 -1.99 -3.00
C PHE A 15 -14.43 -2.66 -3.20
N ILE A 16 -15.53 -1.94 -2.95
CA ILE A 16 -16.89 -2.47 -3.21
C ILE A 16 -17.04 -2.82 -4.69
N LEU A 17 -16.61 -1.92 -5.59
CA LEU A 17 -16.69 -2.17 -7.03
C LEU A 17 -15.84 -3.39 -7.42
N TYR A 18 -14.64 -3.53 -6.87
CA TYR A 18 -13.78 -4.68 -7.08
C TYR A 18 -14.45 -6.00 -6.66
N ILE A 19 -14.97 -6.07 -5.43
CA ILE A 19 -15.66 -7.27 -4.95
C ILE A 19 -16.92 -7.55 -5.77
N LEU A 20 -17.69 -6.52 -6.14
CA LEU A 20 -18.87 -6.67 -6.98
C LEU A 20 -18.51 -7.28 -8.34
N ILE A 21 -17.42 -6.82 -8.98
CA ILE A 21 -16.92 -7.38 -10.24
C ILE A 21 -16.56 -8.86 -10.06
N LEU A 22 -15.85 -9.21 -8.98
CA LEU A 22 -15.48 -10.60 -8.71
C LEU A 22 -16.70 -11.50 -8.49
N VAL A 23 -17.69 -11.04 -7.72
CA VAL A 23 -18.92 -11.80 -7.45
C VAL A 23 -19.74 -11.99 -8.72
N VAL A 24 -19.94 -10.93 -9.49
CA VAL A 24 -20.82 -10.93 -10.67
C VAL A 24 -20.21 -11.67 -11.85
N PHE A 25 -18.93 -11.43 -12.15
CA PHE A 25 -18.31 -11.94 -13.38
C PHE A 25 -17.45 -13.19 -13.17
N PHE A 26 -16.99 -13.45 -11.93
CA PHE A 26 -16.08 -14.55 -11.63
C PHE A 26 -16.65 -15.54 -10.60
N ALA A 27 -17.93 -15.40 -10.24
CA ALA A 27 -18.61 -16.25 -9.25
C ALA A 27 -17.85 -16.36 -7.91
N PHE A 28 -17.08 -15.32 -7.56
CA PHE A 28 -16.33 -15.27 -6.31
C PHE A 28 -17.28 -15.31 -5.11
N LYS A 29 -16.93 -16.09 -4.09
CA LYS A 29 -17.67 -16.17 -2.83
C LYS A 29 -16.82 -15.56 -1.72
N PRO A 30 -17.15 -14.35 -1.24
CA PRO A 30 -16.38 -13.70 -0.18
C PRO A 30 -16.29 -14.56 1.08
N THR A 31 -15.06 -14.79 1.54
CA THR A 31 -14.73 -15.37 2.86
C THR A 31 -14.31 -14.25 3.82
N TYR A 32 -13.89 -14.59 5.05
CA TYR A 32 -13.37 -13.60 5.99
C TYR A 32 -12.07 -12.92 5.52
N ASP A 33 -11.34 -13.53 4.58
CA ASP A 33 -10.08 -12.99 4.04
C ASP A 33 -10.27 -11.64 3.33
N VAL A 34 -11.49 -11.35 2.84
CA VAL A 34 -11.82 -10.05 2.24
C VAL A 34 -11.67 -8.89 3.22
N LEU A 35 -11.68 -9.14 4.53
CA LEU A 35 -11.40 -8.10 5.53
C LEU A 35 -9.92 -7.67 5.49
N ILE A 36 -9.01 -8.62 5.24
CA ILE A 36 -7.59 -8.33 5.05
C ILE A 36 -7.43 -7.54 3.74
N TRP A 37 -8.08 -7.99 2.67
CA TRP A 37 -8.04 -7.30 1.38
C TRP A 37 -8.60 -5.88 1.46
N PHE A 38 -9.67 -5.68 2.22
CA PHE A 38 -10.23 -4.37 2.49
C PHE A 38 -9.21 -3.47 3.21
N GLY A 39 -8.60 -3.95 4.29
CA GLY A 39 -7.56 -3.22 5.00
C GLY A 39 -6.39 -2.83 4.10
N LEU A 40 -5.92 -3.75 3.26
CA LEU A 40 -4.87 -3.52 2.27
C LEU A 40 -5.27 -2.48 1.21
N CYS A 41 -6.51 -2.52 0.74
CA CYS A 41 -7.04 -1.51 -0.19
C CYS A 41 -7.08 -0.11 0.45
N ILE A 42 -7.51 0.00 1.71
CA ILE A 42 -7.52 1.28 2.42
C ILE A 42 -6.10 1.79 2.66
N LEU A 43 -5.15 0.93 3.02
CA LEU A 43 -3.74 1.29 3.13
C LEU A 43 -3.20 1.81 1.79
N GLY A 44 -3.50 1.11 0.69
CA GLY A 44 -3.14 1.55 -0.66
C GLY A 44 -3.73 2.91 -1.02
N SER A 45 -4.98 3.19 -0.63
CA SER A 45 -5.64 4.46 -0.99
C SER A 45 -5.11 5.68 -0.26
N ILE A 46 -4.37 5.50 0.83
CA ILE A 46 -3.73 6.59 1.57
C ILE A 46 -2.21 6.60 1.42
N TRP A 47 -1.60 5.54 0.86
CA TRP A 47 -0.16 5.41 0.74
C TRP A 47 0.53 6.54 -0.04
N PRO A 48 -0.01 7.08 -1.15
CA PRO A 48 0.68 8.14 -1.90
C PRO A 48 1.02 9.38 -1.05
N ASP A 49 0.16 9.70 -0.07
CA ASP A 49 0.26 10.85 0.82
C ASP A 49 1.26 10.66 1.99
N ILE A 50 2.03 9.56 2.04
CA ILE A 50 3.11 9.40 3.02
C ILE A 50 4.26 10.41 2.80
N ASP A 51 4.29 11.07 1.64
CA ASP A 51 5.24 12.11 1.26
C ASP A 51 4.89 13.50 1.86
N THR A 52 3.77 13.64 2.56
CA THR A 52 3.34 14.89 3.23
C THR A 52 3.12 14.72 4.72
N SER A 53 2.97 15.82 5.44
CA SER A 53 2.49 15.82 6.83
C SER A 53 1.01 15.39 6.88
N SER A 54 0.78 14.08 6.91
CA SER A 54 -0.54 13.46 6.83
C SER A 54 -0.74 12.38 7.89
N PHE A 55 -1.99 11.91 8.01
CA PHE A 55 -2.29 10.73 8.81
C PHE A 55 -1.57 9.49 8.26
N ALA A 56 -1.53 9.34 6.92
CA ALA A 56 -0.86 8.23 6.26
C ALA A 56 0.64 8.19 6.59
N GLN A 57 1.30 9.35 6.56
CA GLN A 57 2.70 9.46 6.95
C GLN A 57 2.92 8.98 8.40
N LYS A 58 2.13 9.48 9.35
CA LYS A 58 2.27 9.07 10.77
C LYS A 58 2.08 7.58 10.96
N LEU A 59 1.10 6.98 10.27
CA LEU A 59 0.84 5.55 10.32
C LEU A 59 2.02 4.74 9.73
N PHE A 60 2.47 5.12 8.53
CA PHE A 60 3.57 4.44 7.83
C PHE A 60 4.86 4.53 8.63
N TYR A 61 5.35 5.75 8.92
CA TYR A 61 6.62 5.93 9.62
C TYR A 61 6.58 5.44 11.07
N GLY A 62 5.42 5.50 11.74
CA GLY A 62 5.24 4.91 13.06
C GLY A 62 5.46 3.38 13.05
N PHE A 63 4.89 2.68 12.06
CA PHE A 63 5.11 1.24 11.90
C PHE A 63 6.59 0.92 11.63
N PHE A 64 7.24 1.66 10.71
CA PHE A 64 8.63 1.43 10.37
C PHE A 64 9.57 1.71 11.54
N ILE A 65 9.33 2.75 12.35
CA ILE A 65 10.13 3.02 13.56
C ILE A 65 10.04 1.87 14.57
N ILE A 66 8.84 1.32 14.79
CA ILE A 66 8.67 0.19 15.71
C ILE A 66 9.43 -1.04 15.18
N LEU A 67 9.26 -1.37 13.90
CA LEU A 67 9.92 -2.51 13.28
C LEU A 67 11.45 -2.36 13.26
N ASP A 68 11.95 -1.16 12.96
CA ASP A 68 13.37 -0.86 12.97
C ASP A 68 13.96 -0.97 14.38
N GLY A 69 13.24 -0.48 15.39
CA GLY A 69 13.59 -0.66 16.80
C GLY A 69 13.71 -2.14 17.20
N ILE A 70 12.79 -2.99 16.73
CA ILE A 70 12.87 -4.45 16.96
C ILE A 70 14.15 -5.03 16.35
N PHE A 71 14.52 -4.63 15.12
CA PHE A 71 15.74 -5.08 14.49
C PHE A 71 17.00 -4.63 15.23
N LEU A 72 17.05 -3.36 15.66
CA LEU A 72 18.16 -2.82 16.43
C LEU A 72 18.36 -3.56 17.76
N ILE A 73 17.29 -3.77 18.53
CA ILE A 73 17.34 -4.50 19.81
C ILE A 73 17.77 -5.96 19.59
N SER A 74 17.39 -6.55 18.46
CA SER A 74 17.75 -7.93 18.09
C SER A 74 19.16 -8.05 17.49
N GLY A 75 19.94 -6.96 17.41
CA GLY A 75 21.27 -6.96 16.80
C GLY A 75 21.28 -7.10 15.27
N ARG A 76 20.12 -6.96 14.61
CA ARG A 76 19.93 -7.09 13.15
C ARG A 76 20.18 -5.76 12.44
N PHE A 77 21.40 -5.23 12.60
CA PHE A 77 21.75 -3.89 12.14
C PHE A 77 21.70 -3.72 10.61
N LYS A 78 21.97 -4.79 9.85
CA LYS A 78 21.92 -4.74 8.38
C LYS A 78 20.48 -4.56 7.90
N GLU A 79 19.55 -5.32 8.45
CA GLU A 79 18.14 -5.22 8.12
C GLU A 79 17.55 -3.89 8.57
N ALA A 80 17.94 -3.41 9.74
CA ALA A 80 17.57 -2.07 10.20
C ALA A 80 18.05 -0.97 9.23
N ALA A 81 19.33 -1.01 8.84
CA ALA A 81 19.89 -0.03 7.90
C ALA A 81 19.17 -0.03 6.54
N LEU A 82 18.84 -1.22 6.00
CA LEU A 82 18.08 -1.33 4.76
C LEU A 82 16.65 -0.81 4.94
N LEU A 83 15.98 -1.22 6.01
CA LEU A 83 14.60 -0.81 6.31
C LEU A 83 14.49 0.71 6.44
N GLY A 84 15.35 1.32 7.25
CA GLY A 84 15.42 2.77 7.43
C GLY A 84 15.74 3.49 6.12
N PHE A 85 16.71 3.01 5.34
CA PHE A 85 17.06 3.61 4.05
C PHE A 85 15.86 3.63 3.07
N PHE A 86 15.16 2.50 2.91
CA PHE A 86 13.99 2.44 2.03
C PHE A 86 12.80 3.26 2.55
N ALA A 87 12.63 3.35 3.88
CA ALA A 87 11.60 4.18 4.48
C ALA A 87 11.80 5.68 4.20
N LEU A 88 13.03 6.15 3.98
CA LEU A 88 13.30 7.57 3.67
C LEU A 88 12.91 7.98 2.24
N LEU A 89 12.85 7.04 1.29
CA LEU A 89 12.64 7.34 -0.13
C LEU A 89 11.38 8.17 -0.43
N PRO A 90 10.21 7.93 0.20
CA PRO A 90 9.02 8.71 -0.08
C PRO A 90 9.16 10.20 0.30
N ILE A 91 9.79 10.50 1.45
CA ILE A 91 9.95 11.87 1.96
C ILE A 91 10.98 12.69 1.16
N ILE A 92 11.99 12.04 0.56
CA ILE A 92 13.00 12.74 -0.24
C ILE A 92 12.39 13.30 -1.54
N GLY A 93 11.29 12.70 -2.01
CA GLY A 93 10.56 13.20 -3.18
C GLY A 93 9.82 14.51 -2.91
N LYS A 94 9.50 15.24 -3.99
CA LYS A 94 8.53 16.34 -3.91
C LYS A 94 7.13 15.76 -3.65
N HIS A 95 6.28 16.50 -2.94
CA HIS A 95 4.86 16.14 -2.86
C HIS A 95 4.24 16.05 -4.25
N ARG A 96 3.43 15.01 -4.48
CA ARG A 96 2.91 14.64 -5.81
C ARG A 96 4.03 14.34 -6.81
N GLY A 97 5.17 13.89 -6.30
CA GLY A 97 6.32 13.39 -7.04
C GLY A 97 6.10 11.95 -7.45
N TRP A 98 7.14 11.13 -7.33
CA TRP A 98 7.12 9.74 -7.80
C TRP A 98 6.07 8.88 -7.08
N THR A 99 5.75 9.18 -5.81
CA THR A 99 4.66 8.54 -5.04
C THR A 99 3.28 8.73 -5.65
N HIS A 100 3.09 9.73 -6.52
CA HIS A 100 1.83 9.98 -7.22
C HIS A 100 1.94 9.64 -8.72
N SER A 101 2.70 8.59 -9.05
CA SER A 101 2.82 8.07 -10.40
C SER A 101 2.09 6.73 -10.56
N ILE A 102 1.65 6.43 -11.78
CA ILE A 102 1.07 5.13 -12.12
C ILE A 102 2.09 4.03 -11.89
N SER A 103 3.37 4.25 -12.20
CA SER A 103 4.41 3.23 -11.97
C SER A 103 4.54 2.89 -10.48
N ALA A 104 4.50 3.87 -9.58
CA ALA A 104 4.54 3.62 -8.15
C ALA A 104 3.36 2.78 -7.67
N ALA A 105 2.16 2.98 -8.24
CA ALA A 105 0.98 2.18 -7.89
C ALA A 105 1.17 0.67 -8.11
N PHE A 106 2.01 0.27 -9.07
CA PHE A 106 2.30 -1.14 -9.36
C PHE A 106 3.62 -1.63 -8.72
N ILE A 107 4.64 -0.77 -8.67
CA ILE A 107 5.97 -1.12 -8.14
C ILE A 107 5.95 -1.23 -6.62
N ILE A 108 5.31 -0.28 -5.93
CA ILE A 108 5.32 -0.25 -4.46
C ILE A 108 4.67 -1.50 -3.83
N PRO A 109 3.53 -2.00 -4.34
CA PRO A 109 2.94 -3.22 -3.80
C PRO A 109 3.64 -4.50 -4.27
N SER A 110 4.55 -4.44 -5.26
CA SER A 110 5.18 -5.62 -5.87
C SER A 110 5.92 -6.56 -4.91
N PRO A 111 6.45 -6.12 -3.74
CA PRO A 111 6.97 -7.06 -2.74
C PRO A 111 5.93 -8.10 -2.29
N LEU A 112 4.63 -7.79 -2.33
CA LEU A 112 3.56 -8.75 -2.03
C LEU A 112 3.50 -9.88 -3.06
N LEU A 113 3.92 -9.66 -4.31
CA LEU A 113 4.03 -10.71 -5.33
C LEU A 113 5.33 -11.50 -5.21
N VAL A 114 6.43 -10.81 -4.91
CA VAL A 114 7.77 -11.43 -4.85
C VAL A 114 7.92 -12.31 -3.62
N LEU A 115 7.43 -11.85 -2.45
CA LEU A 115 7.59 -12.55 -1.18
C LEU A 115 7.15 -14.03 -1.21
N PRO A 116 5.94 -14.40 -1.68
CA PRO A 116 5.54 -15.81 -1.73
C PRO A 116 6.36 -16.65 -2.71
N ILE A 117 7.05 -16.04 -3.70
CA ILE A 117 7.91 -16.75 -4.65
C ILE A 117 9.24 -17.11 -3.98
N ILE A 118 9.82 -16.19 -3.21
CA ILE A 118 11.11 -16.38 -2.54
C ILE A 118 10.99 -17.06 -1.17
N LYS A 119 9.81 -16.99 -0.55
CA LYS A 119 9.49 -17.47 0.79
C LYS A 119 8.11 -18.15 0.81
N PRO A 120 7.91 -19.23 0.04
CA PRO A 120 6.61 -19.91 -0.07
C PRO A 120 6.09 -20.44 1.27
N GLU A 121 6.98 -20.74 2.22
CA GLU A 121 6.65 -21.24 3.56
C GLU A 121 5.87 -20.24 4.42
N LEU A 122 5.88 -18.95 4.07
CA LEU A 122 5.21 -17.92 4.86
C LEU A 122 3.70 -17.86 4.58
N HIS A 123 3.22 -18.43 3.47
CA HIS A 123 1.81 -18.42 3.07
C HIS A 123 1.15 -17.02 3.14
N VAL A 124 1.92 -15.96 2.84
CA VAL A 124 1.47 -14.56 2.83
C VAL A 124 1.82 -13.90 1.51
N GLY A 125 0.94 -13.03 1.03
CA GLY A 125 1.14 -12.27 -0.21
C GLY A 125 0.39 -12.88 -1.39
N GLY A 126 0.91 -12.66 -2.59
CA GLY A 126 0.33 -13.11 -3.85
C GLY A 126 -0.62 -12.09 -4.45
N LEU A 127 -1.25 -12.50 -5.56
CA LEU A 127 -2.19 -11.66 -6.31
C LEU A 127 -3.38 -11.20 -5.46
N GLU A 128 -3.81 -12.04 -4.53
CA GLU A 128 -4.90 -11.76 -3.58
C GLU A 128 -4.61 -10.56 -2.66
N TYR A 129 -3.36 -10.33 -2.27
CA TYR A 129 -2.98 -9.19 -1.43
C TYR A 129 -2.50 -8.00 -2.27
N TYR A 130 -1.83 -8.27 -3.38
CA TYR A 130 -1.34 -7.24 -4.29
C TYR A 130 -2.48 -6.42 -4.91
N THR A 131 -3.49 -7.11 -5.46
CA THR A 131 -4.56 -6.48 -6.26
C THR A 131 -5.36 -5.45 -5.47
N PRO A 132 -5.81 -5.72 -4.23
CA PRO A 132 -6.51 -4.72 -3.42
C PRO A 132 -5.66 -3.47 -3.15
N VAL A 133 -4.35 -3.62 -2.86
CA VAL A 133 -3.46 -2.47 -2.64
C VAL A 133 -3.37 -1.60 -3.89
N VAL A 134 -3.18 -2.21 -5.06
CA VAL A 134 -3.14 -1.49 -6.35
C VAL A 134 -4.45 -0.76 -6.60
N ILE A 135 -5.59 -1.39 -6.36
CA ILE A 135 -6.92 -0.77 -6.55
C ILE A 135 -7.08 0.44 -5.64
N GLY A 136 -6.71 0.30 -4.36
CA GLY A 136 -6.67 1.41 -3.41
C GLY A 136 -5.80 2.56 -3.92
N TYR A 137 -4.56 2.25 -4.32
CA TYR A 137 -3.60 3.23 -4.84
C TYR A 137 -4.13 3.96 -6.07
N LEU A 138 -4.68 3.24 -7.06
CA LEU A 138 -5.25 3.83 -8.26
C LEU A 138 -6.46 4.72 -7.94
N SER A 139 -7.29 4.35 -6.95
CA SER A 139 -8.39 5.21 -6.50
C SER A 139 -7.90 6.57 -5.99
N HIS A 140 -6.76 6.58 -5.29
CA HIS A 140 -6.12 7.82 -4.85
C HIS A 140 -5.70 8.67 -6.04
N LEU A 141 -4.97 8.08 -7.00
CA LEU A 141 -4.48 8.79 -8.19
C LEU A 141 -5.62 9.36 -9.03
N ILE A 142 -6.73 8.62 -9.18
CA ILE A 142 -7.93 9.08 -9.90
C ILE A 142 -8.53 10.32 -9.23
N LEU A 143 -8.69 10.29 -7.90
CA LEU A 143 -9.23 11.43 -7.15
C LEU A 143 -8.34 12.68 -7.26
N ASP A 144 -7.02 12.47 -7.23
CA ASP A 144 -6.03 13.54 -7.36
C ASP A 144 -5.71 13.91 -8.82
N LYS A 145 -6.34 13.24 -9.79
CA LYS A 145 -6.15 13.40 -11.24
C LYS A 145 -4.68 13.27 -11.67
N GLN A 146 -3.95 12.35 -11.04
CA GLN A 146 -2.53 12.08 -11.31
C GLN A 146 -2.38 10.86 -12.23
N PHE A 147 -2.07 11.09 -13.50
CA PHE A 147 -1.95 10.03 -14.51
C PHE A 147 -0.55 9.95 -15.15
N LYS A 148 0.45 10.50 -14.49
CA LYS A 148 1.83 10.45 -14.96
C LYS A 148 2.44 9.07 -14.75
N LEU A 149 3.29 8.66 -15.68
CA LEU A 149 4.02 7.39 -15.58
C LEU A 149 5.16 7.48 -14.56
N TYR A 150 5.81 8.64 -14.42
CA TYR A 150 6.88 8.93 -13.46
C TYR A 150 6.81 10.40 -13.00
#